data_AF-A0A3R8U7S3-F1
#
_entry.id   AF-A0A3R8U7S3-F1
#
_cell.length_a   1.000
_cell.length_b   1.000
_cell.length_c   1.000
_cell.angle_alpha   90.00
_cell.angle_beta   90.00
_cell.angle_gamma   90.00
#
_symmetry.space_group_name_H-M   'P 1'
#
loop_
_entity.id
_entity.type
_entity.pdbx_description
1 polymer ?
#
loop_
_entity_poly.entity_id
_entity_poly.type
_entity_poly.pdbx_seq_one_letter_code
_entity_poly.pdbx_strand_id
1 'polypeptide(L)'
;MTTDQRIALYFEHAGPPVQSFRLTRFVRHTQWTPLGDRALAVWISQSRGYLLQLRGRCTGLAIAHTVQITNSFGTVSARWDSVIPRTVSVAMPQSCRIMRIRPLDGTGLRDARREMRATVRSDRAADVVEDTGPEVSDRPGDYLPSQEP
;
A
#
# COMPACT_ATOMS: atom_id res chain seq x y z
N MET A 1 -7.22 -6.30 -7.79
CA MET A 1 -7.26 -6.67 -6.36
C MET A 1 -7.99 -5.59 -5.58
N THR A 2 -9.15 -5.90 -5.00
CA THR A 2 -9.96 -4.94 -4.22
C THR A 2 -9.40 -4.77 -2.80
N THR A 3 -9.79 -3.69 -2.10
CA THR A 3 -9.35 -3.43 -0.71
C THR A 3 -9.71 -4.59 0.23
N ASP A 4 -10.89 -5.18 0.06
CA ASP A 4 -11.36 -6.30 0.88
C ASP A 4 -10.56 -7.59 0.61
N GLN A 5 -10.23 -7.88 -0.65
CA GLN A 5 -9.35 -9.00 -1.00
C GLN A 5 -7.96 -8.84 -0.36
N ARG A 6 -7.42 -7.62 -0.36
CA ARG A 6 -6.13 -7.32 0.29
C ARG A 6 -6.21 -7.50 1.80
N ILE A 7 -7.30 -7.06 2.43
CA ILE A 7 -7.50 -7.25 3.86
C ILE A 7 -7.58 -8.74 4.21
N ALA A 8 -8.33 -9.54 3.44
CA ALA A 8 -8.50 -10.97 3.66
C ALA A 8 -7.16 -11.72 3.66
N LEU A 9 -6.29 -11.46 2.68
CA LEU A 9 -4.95 -12.05 2.61
C LEU A 9 -4.08 -11.71 3.81
N TYR A 10 -4.11 -10.45 4.27
CA TYR A 10 -3.37 -10.08 5.48
C TYR A 10 -3.95 -10.75 6.73
N PHE A 11 -5.26 -11.00 6.78
CA PHE A 11 -5.89 -11.74 7.87
C PHE A 11 -5.56 -13.24 7.85
N GLU A 12 -5.42 -13.84 6.68
CA GLU A 12 -5.04 -15.25 6.51
C GLU A 12 -3.62 -15.51 7.01
N HIS A 13 -2.69 -14.60 6.73
CA HIS A 13 -1.32 -14.64 7.24
C HIS A 13 -1.15 -14.03 8.64
N ALA A 14 -2.26 -13.68 9.30
CA ALA A 14 -2.24 -13.16 10.66
C ALA A 14 -2.53 -14.26 11.68
N GLY A 15 -1.68 -14.35 12.69
CA GLY A 15 -1.83 -15.32 13.77
C GLY A 15 -3.00 -15.02 14.73
N PRO A 16 -3.07 -15.76 15.85
CA PRO A 16 -4.09 -15.54 16.87
C PRO A 16 -3.99 -14.13 17.46
N PRO A 17 -5.14 -13.51 17.82
CA PRO A 17 -5.15 -12.16 18.36
C PRO A 17 -4.37 -12.10 19.68
N VAL A 18 -3.49 -11.10 19.79
CA VAL A 18 -2.71 -10.80 21.00
C VAL A 18 -3.26 -9.54 21.67
N GLN A 19 -3.07 -9.45 22.98
CA GLN A 19 -3.57 -8.30 23.75
C GLN A 19 -2.68 -7.07 23.60
N SER A 20 -1.37 -7.25 23.50
CA SER A 20 -0.42 -6.17 23.38
C SER A 20 0.88 -6.65 22.73
N PHE A 21 1.69 -5.71 22.27
CA PHE A 21 3.02 -5.98 21.74
C PHE A 21 3.97 -4.82 22.03
N ARG A 22 5.27 -5.13 22.07
CA ARG A 22 6.31 -4.12 22.30
C ARG A 22 6.79 -3.54 20.98
N LEU A 23 6.71 -2.22 20.88
CA LEU A 23 7.41 -1.37 19.93
C LEU A 23 8.79 -1.03 20.50
N THR A 24 9.77 -1.91 20.29
CA THR A 24 11.14 -1.74 20.82
C THR A 24 11.93 -0.63 20.10
N ARG A 25 11.46 -0.19 18.93
CA ARG A 25 12.04 0.91 18.16
C ARG A 25 10.89 1.86 17.80
N PHE A 26 11.11 3.17 17.92
CA PHE A 26 10.17 4.16 17.38
C PHE A 26 9.89 3.80 15.93
N VAL A 27 8.61 3.70 15.56
CA VAL A 27 8.21 3.51 14.16
C VAL A 27 8.69 4.75 13.42
N ARG A 28 9.86 4.68 12.77
CA ARG A 28 10.23 5.72 11.81
C ARG A 28 9.17 5.70 10.71
N HIS A 29 8.91 6.87 10.13
CA HIS A 29 7.79 7.21 9.24
C HIS A 29 7.39 6.18 8.15
N THR A 30 8.23 5.18 7.86
CA THR A 30 8.21 4.32 6.67
C THR A 30 7.91 2.83 6.91
N GLN A 31 7.47 2.40 8.11
CA GLN A 31 7.27 0.98 8.43
C GLN A 31 5.81 0.56 8.68
N TRP A 32 4.85 1.16 7.99
CA TRP A 32 3.43 0.76 8.10
C TRP A 32 2.77 0.74 6.72
N THR A 33 1.64 0.05 6.61
CA THR A 33 0.90 -0.09 5.35
C THR A 33 -0.60 0.01 5.62
N PRO A 34 -1.33 0.94 4.98
CA PRO A 34 -2.77 1.03 5.13
C PRO A 34 -3.46 -0.15 4.43
N LEU A 35 -4.36 -0.81 5.15
CA LEU A 35 -5.24 -1.86 4.62
C LEU A 35 -6.66 -1.31 4.59
N GLY A 36 -6.82 -0.27 3.78
CA GLY A 36 -8.04 0.55 3.73
C GLY A 36 -8.16 1.44 4.96
N ASP A 37 -9.39 1.63 5.42
CA ASP A 37 -9.71 2.55 6.52
C ASP A 37 -9.95 1.85 7.86
N ARG A 38 -9.98 0.51 7.88
CA ARG A 38 -10.36 -0.29 9.06
C ARG A 38 -9.21 -1.09 9.65
N ALA A 39 -8.12 -1.22 8.92
CA ALA A 39 -6.96 -1.97 9.34
C ALA A 39 -5.68 -1.35 8.79
N LEU A 40 -4.57 -1.58 9.49
CA LEU A 40 -3.23 -1.26 9.01
C LEU A 40 -2.25 -2.34 9.47
N ALA A 41 -1.21 -2.56 8.68
CA ALA A 41 -0.08 -3.38 9.08
C ALA A 41 1.06 -2.49 9.57
N VAL A 42 1.68 -2.87 10.68
CA VAL A 42 2.85 -2.21 11.25
C VAL A 42 4.00 -3.20 11.26
N TRP A 43 5.18 -2.76 10.84
CA TRP A 43 6.37 -3.59 10.68
C TRP A 43 7.43 -3.20 11.70
N ILE A 44 7.88 -4.16 12.51
CA ILE A 44 8.98 -3.94 13.47
C ILE A 44 10.31 -4.35 12.85
N SER A 45 10.30 -5.43 12.06
CA SER A 45 11.42 -5.88 11.24
C SER A 45 10.92 -6.27 9.85
N GLN A 46 11.84 -6.70 8.99
CA GLN A 46 11.46 -7.24 7.69
C GLN A 46 10.55 -8.47 7.85
N SER A 47 10.85 -9.39 8.76
CA SER A 47 10.05 -10.61 8.96
C SER A 47 8.91 -10.48 9.98
N ARG A 48 8.93 -9.48 10.88
CA ARG A 48 7.92 -9.37 11.95
C ARG A 48 7.10 -8.11 11.82
N GLY A 49 5.79 -8.31 11.69
CA GLY A 49 4.79 -7.25 11.72
C GLY A 49 3.61 -7.57 12.63
N TYR A 50 2.71 -6.62 12.74
CA TYR A 50 1.45 -6.73 13.47
C TYR A 50 0.35 -6.08 12.64
N LEU A 51 -0.75 -6.81 12.47
CA LEU A 51 -1.98 -6.30 11.90
C LEU A 51 -2.81 -5.66 13.01
N LEU A 52 -3.04 -4.36 12.89
CA LEU A 52 -3.89 -3.59 13.78
C LEU A 52 -5.26 -3.41 13.13
N GLN A 53 -6.29 -3.96 13.76
CA GLN A 53 -7.67 -3.73 13.36
C GLN A 53 -8.26 -2.63 14.22
N LEU A 54 -8.92 -1.66 13.58
CA LEU A 54 -9.52 -0.51 14.23
C LEU A 54 -11.00 -0.78 14.56
N ARG A 55 -11.52 -0.13 15.60
CA ARG A 55 -12.93 -0.27 16.02
C ARG A 55 -13.91 0.25 14.96
N GLY A 56 -13.51 1.21 14.15
CA GLY A 56 -14.33 1.84 13.11
C GLY A 56 -13.54 2.11 11.84
N ARG A 57 -14.17 2.85 10.92
CA ARG A 57 -13.46 3.44 9.78
C ARG A 57 -12.67 4.65 10.29
N CYS A 58 -11.44 4.76 9.83
CA CYS A 58 -10.51 5.82 10.16
C CYS A 58 -10.33 6.71 8.93
N THR A 59 -10.97 7.87 8.90
CA THR A 59 -10.93 8.76 7.74
C THR A 59 -9.50 9.25 7.52
N GLY A 60 -9.06 9.20 6.26
CA GLY A 60 -7.74 9.65 5.89
C GLY A 60 -6.64 8.61 6.10
N LEU A 61 -6.94 7.41 6.63
CA LEU A 61 -5.92 6.37 6.82
C LEU A 61 -5.35 5.86 5.49
N ALA A 62 -6.20 5.69 4.46
CA ALA A 62 -5.76 5.24 3.14
C ALA A 62 -4.85 6.25 2.40
N ILE A 63 -4.98 7.55 2.72
CA ILE A 63 -4.23 8.66 2.09
C ILE A 63 -3.21 9.29 3.04
N ALA A 64 -3.04 8.72 4.24
CA ALA A 64 -2.14 9.28 5.24
C ALA A 64 -0.68 9.10 4.81
N HIS A 65 0.11 10.16 4.95
CA HIS A 65 1.56 10.10 4.71
C HIS A 65 2.29 9.55 5.92
N THR A 66 1.80 9.86 7.12
CA THR A 66 2.37 9.37 8.38
C THR A 66 1.26 8.94 9.32
N VAL A 67 1.56 7.97 10.19
CA VAL A 67 0.65 7.49 11.22
C VAL A 67 1.37 7.55 12.55
N GLN A 68 0.71 8.15 13.54
CA GLN A 68 1.15 8.10 14.93
C GLN A 68 0.33 7.04 15.66
N ILE A 69 0.99 6.19 16.45
CA ILE A 69 0.35 5.17 17.27
C ILE A 69 0.61 5.55 18.72
N THR A 70 -0.45 5.68 19.52
CA THR A 70 -0.27 5.87 20.97
C THR A 70 0.30 4.60 21.57
N ASN A 71 1.16 4.75 22.56
CA ASN A 71 1.74 3.64 23.28
C ASN A 71 2.00 4.05 24.74
N SER A 72 2.10 3.04 25.60
CA SER A 72 2.49 3.22 27.00
C SER A 72 3.84 2.54 27.21
N PHE A 73 4.89 3.32 27.49
CA PHE A 73 6.26 2.79 27.69
C PHE A 73 6.73 1.84 26.58
N GLY A 74 6.44 2.18 25.32
CA GLY A 74 6.81 1.33 24.18
C GLY A 74 5.90 0.12 23.96
N THR A 75 4.84 -0.06 24.74
CA THR A 75 3.87 -1.15 24.56
C THR A 75 2.58 -0.60 23.94
N VAL A 76 2.13 -1.25 22.87
CA VAL A 76 0.84 -0.96 22.22
C VAL A 76 -0.14 -2.05 22.64
N SER A 77 -1.27 -1.63 23.21
CA SER A 77 -2.31 -2.48 23.78
C SER A 77 -3.61 -2.36 23.00
N ALA A 78 -4.22 -3.50 22.69
CA ALA A 78 -5.52 -3.57 22.07
C ALA A 78 -6.56 -2.90 22.97
N ARG A 79 -7.53 -2.20 22.36
CA ARG A 79 -8.64 -1.50 23.01
C ARG A 79 -8.23 -0.31 23.88
N TRP A 80 -6.94 -0.09 24.12
CA TRP A 80 -6.44 1.06 24.86
C TRP A 80 -5.90 2.11 23.91
N ASP A 81 -4.95 1.69 23.08
CA ASP A 81 -4.21 2.57 22.18
C ASP A 81 -4.98 2.90 20.90
N SER A 82 -4.58 4.01 20.29
CA SER A 82 -5.22 4.61 19.13
C SER A 82 -4.20 4.96 18.04
N VAL A 83 -4.70 4.93 16.83
CA VAL A 83 -3.97 5.23 15.59
C VAL A 83 -4.45 6.58 15.10
N ILE A 84 -3.50 7.48 14.84
CA ILE A 84 -3.74 8.86 14.48
C ILE A 84 -3.08 9.07 13.11
N PRO A 85 -3.84 8.93 12.00
CA PRO A 85 -3.34 9.27 10.68
C PRO A 85 -3.11 10.77 10.57
N ARG A 86 -1.95 11.15 10.02
CA ARG A 86 -1.61 12.53 9.67
C ARG A 86 -1.61 12.64 8.15
N THR A 87 -2.55 13.43 7.66
CA THR A 87 -2.75 13.74 6.25
C THR A 87 -2.89 15.24 6.09
N VAL A 88 -2.45 15.77 4.95
CA VAL A 88 -2.59 17.20 4.60
C VAL A 88 -4.04 17.58 4.32
N SER A 89 -4.89 16.61 4.00
CA SER A 89 -6.29 16.84 3.60
C SER A 89 -7.26 16.98 4.77
N VAL A 90 -6.85 16.65 6.00
CA VAL A 90 -7.74 16.66 7.18
C VAL A 90 -7.16 17.61 8.21
N ALA A 91 -7.88 18.71 8.48
CA ALA A 91 -7.45 19.76 9.40
C ALA A 91 -7.28 19.28 10.86
N MET A 92 -8.08 18.29 11.30
CA MET A 92 -8.03 17.73 12.64
C MET A 92 -7.80 16.21 12.58
N PRO A 93 -6.63 15.71 13.03
CA PRO A 93 -6.35 14.28 12.97
C PRO A 93 -7.25 13.53 13.96
N GLN A 94 -7.98 12.53 13.46
CA GLN A 94 -8.87 11.71 14.28
C GLN A 94 -8.10 10.55 14.94
N SER A 95 -8.41 10.25 16.20
CA SER A 95 -7.86 9.10 16.89
C SER A 95 -8.75 7.88 16.70
N CYS A 96 -8.22 6.86 16.06
CA CYS A 96 -8.92 5.62 15.75
C CYS A 96 -8.46 4.51 16.69
N ARG A 97 -9.34 4.10 17.60
CA ARG A 97 -8.98 3.11 18.62
C ARG A 97 -8.72 1.73 18.02
N ILE A 98 -7.63 1.10 18.46
CA ILE A 98 -7.26 -0.26 18.08
C ILE A 98 -8.21 -1.22 18.77
N MET A 99 -8.84 -2.13 18.03
CA MET A 99 -9.74 -3.15 18.56
C MET A 99 -9.02 -4.48 18.80
N ARG A 100 -8.23 -4.92 17.81
CA ARG A 100 -7.52 -6.20 17.85
C ARG A 100 -6.14 -6.04 17.25
N ILE A 101 -5.20 -6.82 17.78
CA ILE A 101 -3.83 -6.89 17.31
C ILE A 101 -3.58 -8.34 16.94
N ARG A 102 -3.03 -8.59 15.76
CA ARG A 102 -2.63 -9.94 15.36
C ARG A 102 -1.17 -9.90 14.90
N PRO A 103 -0.34 -10.88 15.32
CA PRO A 103 1.01 -10.99 14.79
C PRO A 103 0.92 -11.34 13.31
N LEU A 104 1.79 -10.76 12.51
CA LEU A 104 1.83 -10.98 11.07
C LEU A 104 3.23 -11.40 10.66
N ASP A 105 3.30 -12.48 9.88
CA ASP A 105 4.57 -12.97 9.35
C ASP A 105 4.90 -12.30 8.01
N GLY A 106 5.98 -11.55 8.00
CA GLY A 106 6.42 -10.76 6.84
C GLY A 106 7.09 -11.59 5.75
N THR A 107 7.54 -12.82 6.04
CA THR A 107 8.03 -13.75 5.00
C THR A 107 6.86 -14.23 4.14
N GLY A 108 5.84 -14.82 4.76
CA GLY A 108 4.64 -15.29 4.06
C GLY A 108 3.93 -14.19 3.26
N LEU A 109 3.86 -12.96 3.81
CA LEU A 109 3.28 -11.85 3.08
C LEU A 109 4.15 -11.37 1.89
N ARG A 110 5.49 -11.41 2.02
CA ARG A 110 6.38 -11.08 0.90
C ARG A 110 6.22 -12.08 -0.23
N ASP A 111 6.15 -13.35 0.11
CA ASP A 111 5.99 -14.45 -0.86
C ASP A 111 4.64 -14.33 -1.55
N ALA A 112 3.55 -14.15 -0.80
CA ALA A 112 2.22 -13.88 -1.34
C ALA A 112 2.19 -12.62 -2.24
N ARG A 113 2.83 -11.52 -1.82
CA ARG A 113 2.91 -10.28 -2.63
C ARG A 113 3.77 -10.45 -3.88
N ARG A 114 4.82 -11.29 -3.83
CA ARG A 114 5.68 -11.61 -4.98
C ARG A 114 4.92 -12.46 -5.99
N GLU A 115 4.18 -13.47 -5.53
CA GLU A 115 3.33 -14.32 -6.36
C GLU A 115 2.22 -13.52 -7.07
N MET A 116 1.57 -12.60 -6.35
CA MET A 116 0.59 -11.68 -6.94
C MET A 116 1.19 -10.69 -7.94
N ARG A 117 2.47 -10.34 -7.81
CA ARG A 117 3.18 -9.47 -8.79
C ARG A 117 3.63 -10.25 -10.02
N ALA A 118 3.97 -11.54 -9.86
CA ALA A 118 4.35 -12.39 -10.97
C ALA A 118 3.17 -12.68 -11.91
N THR A 119 1.97 -12.88 -11.35
CA THR A 119 0.72 -13.05 -12.12
C THR A 119 0.36 -11.80 -12.93
N VAL A 120 0.49 -10.61 -12.36
CA VAL A 120 0.25 -9.34 -13.11
C VAL A 120 1.32 -9.08 -14.20
N ARG A 121 2.51 -9.65 -14.07
CA ARG A 121 3.57 -9.51 -15.09
C ARG A 121 3.31 -10.39 -16.32
N SER A 122 2.61 -11.50 -16.17
CA SER A 122 2.32 -12.41 -17.29
C SER A 122 1.30 -11.84 -18.27
N ASP A 123 0.37 -11.00 -17.81
CA ASP A 123 -0.65 -10.39 -18.68
C ASP A 123 -0.13 -9.19 -19.49
N ARG A 124 0.97 -8.55 -19.06
CA ARG A 124 1.57 -7.42 -19.79
C ARG A 124 2.57 -7.81 -20.88
N ALA A 125 2.94 -9.09 -20.96
CA ALA A 125 3.91 -9.56 -21.95
C ALA A 125 3.28 -9.87 -23.32
N ALA A 126 1.95 -9.79 -23.45
CA ALA A 126 1.25 -10.07 -24.71
C ALA A 126 0.98 -8.83 -25.59
N ASP A 127 1.26 -7.61 -25.10
CA ASP A 127 0.83 -6.36 -25.78
C ASP A 127 2.00 -5.52 -26.32
N VAL A 128 3.14 -6.14 -26.63
CA VAL A 128 4.25 -5.47 -27.32
C VAL A 128 4.78 -6.34 -28.46
N VAL A 129 4.08 -6.29 -29.58
CA VAL A 129 4.55 -6.55 -30.95
C VAL A 129 3.55 -5.82 -31.86
N GLU A 130 3.92 -4.97 -32.82
CA GLU A 130 5.15 -4.91 -33.57
C GLU A 130 5.36 -3.49 -34.10
N ASP A 131 6.63 -3.12 -34.08
CA ASP A 131 7.29 -2.02 -34.76
C ASP A 131 7.08 -2.08 -36.28
N THR A 132 6.80 -0.93 -36.89
CA THR A 132 7.39 -0.60 -38.20
C THR A 132 7.36 0.91 -38.39
N GLY A 133 8.39 1.58 -37.88
CA GLY A 133 8.71 2.94 -38.33
C GLY A 133 9.11 2.95 -39.81
N PRO A 134 8.80 3.99 -40.59
CA PRO A 134 9.36 4.13 -41.92
C PRO A 134 10.67 4.93 -41.85
N GLU A 135 11.77 4.25 -42.19
CA GLU A 135 13.07 4.85 -42.46
C GLU A 135 13.17 5.27 -43.95
N VAL A 136 13.38 6.58 -44.16
CA VAL A 136 14.24 7.26 -45.15
C VAL A 136 13.99 7.19 -46.68
N SER A 137 14.15 8.38 -47.29
CA SER A 137 14.58 8.72 -48.67
C SER A 137 13.80 8.22 -49.88
N ASP A 138 13.22 9.16 -50.63
CA ASP A 138 13.77 9.53 -51.96
C ASP A 138 13.16 10.86 -52.47
N ARG A 139 13.99 11.79 -52.94
CA ARG A 139 13.60 12.90 -53.86
C ARG A 139 14.13 12.46 -55.22
N PRO A 140 13.40 12.62 -56.34
CA PRO A 140 13.38 13.93 -57.00
C PRO A 140 12.11 14.21 -57.84
N GLY A 141 11.99 15.44 -58.38
CA GLY A 141 11.21 15.68 -59.60
C GLY A 141 10.26 16.87 -59.57
N ASP A 142 10.72 17.95 -60.19
CA ASP A 142 10.01 19.10 -60.76
C ASP A 142 8.50 18.98 -61.06
N TYR A 143 7.72 19.99 -60.64
CA TYR A 143 6.72 20.66 -61.51
C TYR A 143 6.22 22.00 -60.89
N LEU A 144 6.61 23.12 -61.51
CA LEU A 144 5.83 24.38 -61.60
C LEU A 144 4.92 24.27 -62.85
N PRO A 145 3.87 25.09 -63.10
CA PRO A 145 3.52 26.37 -62.47
C PRO A 145 1.98 26.68 -62.27
N SER A 146 1.70 27.87 -61.69
CA SER A 146 0.58 28.81 -61.98
C SER A 146 -0.90 28.37 -61.91
N GLN A 147 -1.76 29.06 -61.14
CA GLN A 147 -2.51 30.29 -61.54
C GLN A 147 -3.62 30.65 -60.51
N GLU A 148 -3.83 31.95 -60.32
CA GLU A 148 -4.95 32.59 -59.59
C GLU A 148 -6.31 32.38 -60.31
N PRO A 149 -7.43 32.74 -59.66
CA PRO A 149 -8.01 34.07 -59.92
C PRO A 149 -8.39 34.89 -58.67
#